data_AF-A0A960CYR1-F1
#
_entry.id   AF-A0A960CYR1-F1
#
_cell.length_a   1.000
_cell.length_b   1.000
_cell.length_c   1.000
_cell.angle_alpha   90.00
_cell.angle_beta   90.00
_cell.angle_gamma   90.00
#
_symmetry.space_group_name_H-M   'P 1'
#
loop_
_entity.id
_entity.type
_entity.pdbx_description
1 polymer ?
#
loop_
_entity_poly.entity_id
_entity_poly.type
_entity_poly.pdbx_seq_one_letter_code
_entity_poly.pdbx_strand_id
1 'polypeptide(L)'
;MGHKYSRDEILDGALQAALAEGLSQLTFGRLARRLGVSDRVIVYYFPSKTELIVAILGDVAVQLQTVLAGAFTAPAAGHLELARQAWPVLATAETDPIFGLYFE
;
A
#
# COMPACT_ATOMS: atom_id res chain seq x y z
N MET A 1 -19.89 19.99 12.15
CA MET A 1 -20.28 18.87 11.27
C MET A 1 -19.10 17.91 11.23
N GLY A 2 -19.25 16.73 11.84
CA GLY A 2 -18.14 15.82 12.16
C GLY A 2 -17.48 15.22 10.93
N HIS A 3 -16.15 15.07 10.98
CA HIS A 3 -15.37 14.41 9.94
C HIS A 3 -15.93 13.00 9.69
N LYS A 4 -16.48 12.78 8.49
CA LYS A 4 -17.05 11.48 8.05
C LYS A 4 -15.96 10.44 7.73
N TYR A 5 -14.70 10.86 7.65
CA TYR A 5 -13.55 10.02 7.30
C TYR A 5 -12.39 10.30 8.24
N SER A 6 -11.68 9.25 8.60
CA SER A 6 -10.40 9.25 9.31
C SER A 6 -9.23 9.27 8.33
N ARG A 7 -8.03 9.54 8.86
CA ARG A 7 -6.77 9.44 8.10
C ARG A 7 -6.62 8.04 7.48
N ASP A 8 -6.97 7.01 8.23
CA ASP A 8 -6.75 5.62 7.86
C ASP A 8 -7.74 5.18 6.77
N GLU A 9 -9.02 5.57 6.85
CA GLU A 9 -9.98 5.30 5.78
C GLU A 9 -9.60 5.97 4.44
N ILE A 10 -8.98 7.16 4.51
CA ILE A 10 -8.47 7.84 3.32
C ILE A 10 -7.24 7.10 2.78
N LEU A 11 -6.35 6.65 3.66
CA LEU A 11 -5.16 5.89 3.27
C LEU A 11 -5.53 4.56 2.64
N ASP A 12 -6.47 3.81 3.22
CA ASP A 12 -7.02 2.58 2.67
C ASP A 12 -7.60 2.81 1.27
N GLY A 13 -8.40 3.86 1.11
CA GLY A 13 -8.95 4.24 -0.19
C GLY A 13 -7.88 4.57 -1.23
N ALA A 14 -6.79 5.22 -0.80
CA ALA A 14 -5.66 5.58 -1.63
C ALA A 14 -4.82 4.36 -2.02
N LEU A 15 -4.60 3.43 -1.08
CA LEU A 15 -3.93 2.17 -1.31
C LEU A 15 -4.70 1.31 -2.32
N GLN A 16 -6.02 1.19 -2.15
CA GLN A 16 -6.88 0.46 -3.12
C GLN A 16 -6.86 1.11 -4.51
N ALA A 17 -6.80 2.44 -4.60
CA ALA A 17 -6.64 3.13 -5.88
C ALA A 17 -5.25 2.87 -6.49
N ALA A 18 -4.19 2.90 -5.68
CA ALA A 18 -2.83 2.63 -6.14
C ALA A 18 -2.69 1.19 -6.64
N LEU A 19 -3.16 0.19 -5.88
CA LEU A 19 -3.10 -1.22 -6.27
C LEU A 19 -3.88 -1.50 -7.58
N ALA A 20 -4.95 -0.75 -7.85
CA ALA A 20 -5.78 -0.94 -9.04
C ALA A 20 -5.27 -0.17 -10.27
N GLU A 21 -4.71 1.03 -10.09
CA GLU A 21 -4.46 1.99 -11.18
C GLU A 21 -3.01 2.50 -11.25
N GLY A 22 -2.17 2.19 -10.26
CA GLY A 22 -0.79 2.68 -10.11
C GLY A 22 -0.68 4.01 -9.34
N LEU A 23 0.51 4.27 -8.79
CA LEU A 23 0.87 5.51 -8.08
C LEU A 23 0.94 6.72 -9.02
N SER A 24 1.31 6.53 -10.29
CA SER A 24 1.35 7.61 -11.29
C SER A 24 -0.02 8.25 -11.49
N GLN A 25 -1.08 7.45 -11.44
CA GLN A 25 -2.47 7.88 -11.63
C GLN A 25 -3.09 8.50 -10.36
N LEU A 26 -2.45 8.35 -9.20
CA LEU A 26 -2.97 8.85 -7.93
C LEU A 26 -2.88 10.39 -7.87
N THR A 27 -4.03 11.04 -7.71
CA THR A 27 -4.14 12.49 -7.49
C THR A 27 -5.19 12.78 -6.43
N PHE A 28 -5.06 13.90 -5.71
CA PHE A 28 -6.02 14.26 -4.65
C PHE A 28 -7.45 14.38 -5.18
N GLY A 29 -7.64 15.01 -6.35
CA GLY A 29 -8.96 15.12 -6.95
C GLY A 29 -9.56 13.78 -7.38
N ARG A 30 -8.76 12.83 -7.88
CA ARG A 30 -9.26 11.46 -8.18
C ARG A 30 -9.61 10.71 -6.91
N LEU A 31 -8.74 10.77 -5.89
CA LEU A 31 -8.97 10.12 -4.61
C LEU A 31 -10.21 10.68 -3.90
N ALA A 32 -10.36 12.01 -3.87
CA ALA A 32 -11.50 12.68 -3.29
C ALA A 32 -12.82 12.27 -3.98
N ARG A 33 -12.84 12.24 -5.33
CA ARG A 33 -13.99 11.73 -6.09
C ARG A 33 -14.30 10.28 -5.77
N ARG A 34 -13.28 9.42 -5.71
CA ARG A 34 -13.44 7.99 -5.36
C ARG A 34 -14.04 7.81 -3.98
N LEU A 35 -13.61 8.61 -3.01
CA LEU A 35 -14.07 8.56 -1.62
C LEU A 35 -15.35 9.35 -1.36
N GLY A 36 -15.83 10.15 -2.31
CA GLY A 36 -17.00 11.01 -2.11
C GLY A 36 -16.76 12.15 -1.12
N VAL A 37 -15.51 12.63 -1.00
CA VAL A 37 -15.10 13.75 -0.14
C VAL A 37 -14.59 14.93 -0.98
N SER A 38 -14.36 16.07 -0.34
CA SER A 38 -13.67 17.18 -1.00
C SER A 38 -12.16 17.02 -0.91
N ASP A 39 -11.42 17.54 -1.89
CA ASP A 39 -9.96 17.56 -1.90
C ASP A 39 -9.37 18.16 -0.62
N ARG A 40 -10.07 19.14 0.00
CA ARG A 40 -9.66 19.76 1.27
C ARG A 40 -9.60 18.78 2.43
N VAL A 41 -10.44 17.73 2.43
CA VAL A 41 -10.37 16.66 3.44
C VAL A 41 -9.10 15.83 3.25
N ILE A 42 -8.73 15.52 2.01
CA ILE A 42 -7.49 14.78 1.72
C ILE A 42 -6.27 15.62 2.15
N VAL A 43 -6.22 16.90 1.76
CA VAL A 43 -5.13 17.82 2.11
C VAL A 43 -4.97 18.00 3.63
N TYR A 44 -6.08 17.94 4.39
CA TYR A 44 -6.03 18.03 5.85
C TYR A 44 -5.23 16.90 6.49
N TYR A 45 -5.32 15.68 5.96
CA TYR A 45 -4.59 14.51 6.48
C TYR A 45 -3.25 14.25 5.76
N PHE A 46 -3.16 14.64 4.50
CA PHE A 46 -1.99 14.46 3.63
C PHE A 46 -1.64 15.79 2.96
N PRO A 47 -0.77 16.61 3.60
CA PRO A 47 -0.38 17.92 3.10
C PRO A 47 0.20 17.92 1.68
N SER A 48 0.80 16.82 1.24
CA SER A 48 1.41 16.69 -0.08
C SER A 48 1.15 15.32 -0.72
N LYS A 49 1.20 15.26 -2.06
CA LYS A 49 1.14 13.98 -2.80
C LYS A 49 2.28 13.05 -2.38
N THR A 50 3.47 13.60 -2.13
CA THR A 50 4.62 12.83 -1.65
C THR A 50 4.34 12.17 -0.29
N GLU A 51 3.78 12.90 0.68
CA GLU A 51 3.43 12.33 1.99
C GLU A 51 2.36 11.25 1.88
N LEU A 52 1.37 11.42 0.99
CA LEU A 52 0.39 10.37 0.71
C LEU A 52 1.06 9.12 0.14
N ILE A 53 1.96 9.27 -0.84
CA ILE A 53 2.69 8.14 -1.44
C ILE A 53 3.56 7.43 -0.39
N VAL A 54 4.29 8.18 0.43
CA VAL A 54 5.13 7.60 1.50
C VAL A 54 4.26 6.80 2.49
N ALA A 55 3.08 7.31 2.85
CA ALA A 55 2.15 6.58 3.70
C ALA A 55 1.66 5.28 3.04
N ILE A 56 1.30 5.33 1.75
CA ILE A 56 0.88 4.14 0.98
C ILE A 56 2.01 3.11 0.94
N LEU A 57 3.24 3.52 0.61
CA LEU A 57 4.39 2.62 0.57
C LEU A 57 4.72 2.02 1.94
N GLY A 58 4.40 2.73 3.02
CA GLY A 58 4.46 2.22 4.39
C GLY A 58 3.49 1.07 4.62
N ASP A 59 2.23 1.22 4.23
CA ASP A 59 1.22 0.15 4.36
C ASP A 59 1.55 -1.05 3.47
N VAL A 60 2.03 -0.80 2.25
CA VAL A 60 2.52 -1.84 1.34
C VAL A 60 3.69 -2.61 1.98
N ALA A 61 4.62 -1.91 2.66
CA ALA A 61 5.72 -2.55 3.37
C ALA A 61 5.24 -3.45 4.51
N VAL A 62 4.24 -3.00 5.28
CA VAL A 62 3.63 -3.78 6.38
C VAL A 62 2.92 -5.03 5.83
N GLN A 63 2.21 -4.91 4.71
CA GLN A 63 1.59 -6.06 4.05
C GLN A 63 2.64 -7.07 3.59
N LEU A 64 3.72 -6.61 2.93
CA LEU A 64 4.81 -7.47 2.52
C LEU A 64 5.48 -8.18 3.71
N GLN A 65 5.72 -7.45 4.80
CA GLN A 65 6.25 -8.03 6.04
C GLN A 65 5.33 -9.11 6.61
N THR A 66 4.00 -8.88 6.56
CA THR A 66 3.00 -9.84 7.03
C THR A 66 3.00 -11.12 6.18
N VAL A 67 3.06 -10.98 4.86
CA VAL A 67 3.18 -12.12 3.93
C VAL A 67 4.46 -12.92 4.20
N LEU A 68 5.59 -12.23 4.35
CA LEU A 68 6.88 -12.86 4.63
C LEU A 68 6.96 -13.51 6.01
N ALA A 69 6.30 -12.94 7.03
CA ALA A 69 6.26 -13.52 8.37
C ALA A 69 5.62 -14.91 8.38
N GLY A 70 4.65 -15.17 7.49
CA GLY A 70 4.07 -16.50 7.31
C GLY A 70 5.03 -17.52 6.70
N ALA A 71 6.02 -17.08 5.93
CA ALA A 71 7.03 -17.94 5.31
C ALA A 71 8.25 -18.19 6.22
N PHE A 72 8.62 -17.22 7.04
CA PHE A 72 9.82 -17.28 7.89
C PHE A 72 9.51 -17.82 9.29
N THR A 73 8.97 -19.04 9.36
CA THR A 73 8.61 -19.70 10.63
C THR A 73 9.81 -20.26 11.40
N ALA A 74 10.99 -20.33 10.76
CA ALA A 74 12.23 -20.78 11.36
C ALA A 74 13.43 -20.06 10.72
N PRO A 75 14.58 -19.95 11.41
CA PRO A 75 15.79 -19.39 10.82
C PRO A 75 16.23 -20.16 9.58
N ALA A 76 16.50 -19.45 8.49
CA ALA A 76 17.09 -20.03 7.28
C ALA A 76 18.59 -20.29 7.46
N ALA A 77 19.08 -21.41 6.93
CA ALA A 77 20.50 -21.76 6.96
C ALA A 77 21.39 -20.86 6.06
N GLY A 78 20.78 -20.04 5.21
CA GLY A 78 21.47 -19.11 4.31
C GLY A 78 20.51 -18.42 3.35
N HIS A 79 21.05 -17.51 2.51
CA HIS A 79 20.25 -16.67 1.60
C HIS A 79 19.43 -17.48 0.56
N LEU A 80 19.96 -18.60 0.05
CA LEU A 80 19.23 -19.45 -0.89
C LEU A 80 18.01 -20.09 -0.23
N GLU A 81 18.14 -20.53 1.02
CA GLU A 81 17.04 -21.14 1.75
C GLU A 81 15.99 -20.11 2.13
N LEU A 82 16.43 -18.90 2.52
CA LEU A 82 15.54 -17.77 2.75
C LEU A 82 14.72 -17.43 1.49
N ALA A 83 15.36 -17.40 0.32
CA ALA A 83 14.66 -17.16 -0.94
C ALA A 83 13.67 -18.29 -1.28
N ARG A 84 14.02 -19.56 -1.06
CA ARG A 84 13.10 -20.69 -1.26
C ARG A 84 11.88 -20.64 -0.35
N GLN A 85 12.05 -20.19 0.89
CA GLN A 85 10.94 -20.02 1.84
C GLN A 85 10.03 -18.86 1.45
N ALA A 86 10.60 -17.74 1.00
CA ALA A 86 9.83 -16.56 0.59
C ALA A 86 9.09 -16.74 -0.75
N TRP A 87 9.70 -17.43 -1.71
CA TRP A 87 9.19 -17.48 -3.09
C TRP A 87 7.74 -17.95 -3.22
N PRO A 88 7.28 -19.03 -2.54
CA PRO A 88 5.90 -19.50 -2.67
C PRO A 88 4.83 -18.51 -2.21
N VAL A 89 5.15 -17.62 -1.26
CA VAL A 89 4.21 -16.59 -0.79
C VAL A 89 4.29 -15.32 -1.63
N LEU A 90 5.48 -15.00 -2.16
CA LEU A 90 5.69 -13.79 -2.96
C LEU A 90 5.28 -13.92 -4.42
N ALA A 91 5.51 -15.09 -5.04
CA ALA A 91 5.22 -15.34 -6.46
C ALA A 91 3.78 -15.81 -6.67
N THR A 92 2.83 -15.02 -6.14
CA THR A 92 1.39 -15.29 -6.23
C THR A 92 0.68 -14.11 -6.89
N ALA A 93 -0.38 -14.38 -7.65
CA ALA A 93 -1.18 -13.34 -8.29
C ALA A 93 -1.78 -12.33 -7.28
N GLU A 94 -1.96 -12.73 -6.03
CA GLU A 94 -2.41 -11.87 -4.93
C GLU A 94 -1.32 -10.89 -4.48
N THR A 95 -0.05 -11.29 -4.53
CA THR A 95 1.09 -10.46 -4.09
C THR A 95 1.70 -9.63 -5.24
N ASP A 96 1.43 -9.98 -6.50
CA ASP A 96 1.94 -9.24 -7.68
C ASP A 96 1.70 -7.71 -7.60
N PRO A 97 0.51 -7.21 -7.19
CA PRO A 97 0.27 -5.76 -7.11
C PRO A 97 1.16 -5.03 -6.09
N ILE A 98 1.57 -5.70 -5.00
CA ILE A 98 2.47 -5.13 -3.98
C ILE A 98 3.81 -4.79 -4.62
N PHE A 99 4.36 -5.69 -5.45
CA PHE A 99 5.61 -5.45 -6.16
C PHE A 99 5.44 -4.45 -7.30
N GLY A 100 4.31 -4.50 -8.02
CA GLY A 100 4.00 -3.54 -9.08
C GLY A 100 4.13 -2.09 -8.60
N LEU A 101 3.67 -1.78 -7.39
CA LEU A 101 3.77 -0.45 -6.81
C LEU A 101 5.19 0.01 -6.46
N TYR A 102 6.10 -0.90 -6.13
CA TYR A 102 7.49 -0.54 -5.81
C TYR A 102 8.34 -0.26 -7.06
N PHE A 103 7.96 -0.81 -8.21
CA PHE A 103 8.75 -0.76 -9.45
C PHE A 103 8.18 0.18 -10.52
N GLU A 104 7.10 0.89 -10.21
CA GLU A 104 6.53 1.97 -11.05
C GLU A 104 7.37 3.25 -10.99
#